data_AF-A0AAV5VU75-F1
#
_entry.id   AF-A0AAV5VU75-F1
#
_cell.length_a   1.000
_cell.length_b   1.000
_cell.length_c   1.000
_cell.angle_alpha   90.00
_cell.angle_beta   90.00
_cell.angle_gamma   90.00
#
_symmetry.space_group_name_H-M   'P 1'
#
loop_
_entity.id
_entity.type
_entity.pdbx_description
1 polymer ?
#
loop_
_entity_poly.entity_id
_entity_poly.type
_entity_poly.pdbx_seq_one_letter_code
_entity_poly.pdbx_strand_id
1 'polypeptide(L)'
;HYSVCSVGTTVNVVLLFTIFTKTPQTMRPYAVLLTSMSILQTISCFTSMMCFPRLVPLRSSVLVMLSGPVLWLNTDWLSYSSYMIMMHGHAHYSIMITVCFSYRYYILLHPSPTVKETTILSFLIYIPTVIVI
;
A
#
# COMPACT_ATOMS: atom_id res chain seq x y z
N HIS A 1 -15.73 7.47 -6.18
CA HIS A 1 -14.82 7.08 -5.08
C HIS A 1 -15.11 5.67 -4.59
N TYR A 2 -16.22 5.43 -3.88
CA TYR A 2 -16.57 4.13 -3.29
C TYR A 2 -16.49 2.94 -4.24
N SER A 3 -16.99 3.06 -5.47
CA SER A 3 -16.90 1.99 -6.48
C SER A 3 -15.45 1.63 -6.82
N VAL A 4 -14.58 2.63 -6.98
CA VAL A 4 -13.16 2.42 -7.29
C VAL A 4 -12.44 1.74 -6.12
N CYS A 5 -12.69 2.20 -4.90
CA CYS A 5 -12.13 1.58 -3.69
C CYS A 5 -12.62 0.15 -3.51
N SER A 6 -13.90 -0.13 -3.77
CA SER A 6 -14.46 -1.49 -3.66
C SER A 6 -13.80 -2.45 -4.64
N VAL A 7 -13.72 -2.07 -5.93
CA VAL A 7 -13.06 -2.85 -6.97
C VAL A 7 -11.57 -3.02 -6.65
N GLY A 8 -10.91 -1.94 -6.20
CA GLY A 8 -9.51 -1.98 -5.79
C GLY A 8 -9.25 -2.97 -4.67
N THR A 9 -10.06 -2.95 -3.61
CA THR A 9 -9.97 -3.91 -2.51
C THR A 9 -10.22 -5.34 -3.00
N THR A 10 -11.28 -5.58 -3.78
CA THR A 10 -11.59 -6.93 -4.30
C THR A 10 -10.47 -7.48 -5.17
N VAL A 11 -9.94 -6.68 -6.09
CA VAL A 11 -8.85 -7.09 -6.98
C VAL A 11 -7.59 -7.40 -6.18
N ASN A 12 -7.24 -6.58 -5.18
CA ASN A 12 -6.07 -6.83 -4.33
C ASN A 12 -6.21 -8.10 -3.47
N VAL A 13 -7.41 -8.39 -2.96
CA VAL A 13 -7.69 -9.63 -2.23
C VAL A 13 -7.57 -10.86 -3.14
N VAL A 14 -8.12 -10.78 -4.36
CA VAL A 14 -7.96 -11.84 -5.37
C VAL A 14 -6.50 -12.03 -5.75
N LEU A 15 -5.74 -10.95 -5.86
CA LEU A 15 -4.32 -10.99 -6.17
C LEU A 15 -3.52 -11.66 -5.04
N LEU A 16 -3.82 -11.33 -3.77
CA LEU A 16 -3.27 -12.03 -2.62
C LEU A 16 -3.58 -13.53 -2.65
N PHE A 17 -4.85 -13.89 -2.88
CA PHE A 17 -5.26 -15.29 -2.99
C PHE A 17 -4.49 -16.02 -4.11
N THR A 18 -4.30 -15.37 -5.26
CA THR A 18 -3.56 -15.92 -6.39
C THR A 18 -2.09 -16.12 -6.06
N ILE A 19 -1.46 -15.17 -5.34
CA ILE A 19 -0.08 -15.30 -4.89
C ILE A 19 0.09 -16.51 -3.97
N PHE A 20 -0.81 -16.72 -3.01
CA PHE A 20 -0.70 -17.86 -2.09
C PHE A 20 -0.95 -19.21 -2.77
N THR A 21 -1.87 -19.27 -3.75
CA THR A 21 -2.29 -20.54 -4.35
C THR A 21 -1.50 -20.95 -5.59
N LYS A 22 -0.97 -20.00 -6.38
CA LYS A 22 -0.41 -20.28 -7.72
C LYS A 22 1.07 -19.89 -7.89
N THR A 23 1.75 -19.37 -6.87
CA THR A 23 3.15 -18.91 -7.03
C THR A 23 4.13 -20.09 -7.17
N PRO A 24 4.87 -20.21 -8.30
CA PRO A 24 5.91 -21.21 -8.47
C PRO A 24 7.16 -20.87 -7.63
N GLN A 25 7.94 -21.89 -7.24
CA GLN A 25 9.08 -21.73 -6.34
C GLN A 25 10.15 -20.75 -6.84
N THR A 26 10.31 -20.63 -8.16
CA THR A 26 11.27 -19.73 -8.84
C THR A 26 10.91 -18.24 -8.69
N MET A 27 9.64 -17.91 -8.47
CA MET A 27 9.17 -16.52 -8.30
C MET A 27 8.88 -16.15 -6.84
N ARG A 28 9.27 -16.98 -5.88
CA ARG A 28 9.07 -16.72 -4.45
C ARG A 28 9.61 -15.37 -3.96
N PRO A 29 10.82 -14.90 -4.35
CA PRO A 29 11.31 -13.61 -3.88
C PRO A 29 10.41 -12.46 -4.34
N TYR A 30 10.02 -12.49 -5.61
CA TYR A 30 9.11 -11.50 -6.18
C TYR A 30 7.70 -11.55 -5.58
N ALA A 31 7.22 -12.74 -5.25
CA ALA A 31 5.93 -12.94 -4.59
C ALA A 31 5.87 -12.31 -3.19
N VAL A 32 6.99 -12.26 -2.45
CA VAL A 32 7.05 -11.55 -1.15
C VAL A 32 6.80 -10.06 -1.35
N LEU A 33 7.46 -9.42 -2.31
CA LEU A 33 7.24 -7.99 -2.63
C LEU A 33 5.79 -7.72 -3.03
N LEU A 34 5.23 -8.55 -3.91
CA LEU A 34 3.85 -8.46 -4.36
C LEU A 34 2.86 -8.65 -3.20
N THR A 35 3.12 -9.60 -2.30
CA THR A 35 2.27 -9.83 -1.12
C THR A 35 2.24 -8.60 -0.23
N SER A 36 3.40 -8.05 0.13
CA SER A 36 3.51 -6.84 0.95
C SER A 36 2.79 -5.64 0.31
N MET A 37 2.98 -5.45 -0.99
CA MET A 37 2.30 -4.40 -1.76
C MET A 37 0.78 -4.57 -1.74
N SER A 38 0.28 -5.79 -1.95
CA SER A 38 -1.15 -6.08 -2.05
C SER A 38 -1.86 -5.97 -0.70
N ILE A 39 -1.18 -6.36 0.40
CA ILE A 39 -1.69 -6.16 1.76
C ILE A 39 -1.85 -4.67 2.03
N LEU A 40 -0.80 -3.87 1.79
CA LEU A 40 -0.85 -2.43 1.96
C LEU A 40 -1.95 -1.80 1.11
N GLN A 41 -2.05 -2.16 -0.16
CA GLN A 41 -3.05 -1.61 -1.07
C GLN A 41 -4.48 -1.98 -0.66
N THR A 42 -4.70 -3.19 -0.14
CA THR A 42 -5.98 -3.62 0.44
C THR A 42 -6.35 -2.74 1.63
N ILE A 43 -5.41 -2.56 2.57
CA ILE A 43 -5.61 -1.74 3.77
C ILE A 43 -5.89 -0.29 3.37
N SER A 44 -5.12 0.29 2.46
CA SER A 44 -5.30 1.68 2.01
C SER A 44 -6.60 1.91 1.26
N CYS A 45 -7.04 0.97 0.41
CA CYS A 45 -8.34 1.08 -0.24
C CYS A 45 -9.48 0.94 0.77
N PHE A 46 -9.32 0.07 1.76
CA PHE A 46 -10.30 -0.09 2.84
C PHE A 46 -10.39 1.16 3.71
N THR A 47 -9.26 1.73 4.15
CA THR A 47 -9.28 2.98 4.92
C THR A 47 -9.77 4.17 4.09
N SER A 48 -9.47 4.23 2.79
CA SER A 48 -10.02 5.23 1.88
C SER A 48 -11.53 5.08 1.63
N MET A 49 -12.08 3.88 1.79
CA MET A 49 -13.52 3.66 1.79
C MET A 49 -14.17 4.17 3.09
N MET A 50 -13.50 3.96 4.24
CA MET A 50 -13.98 4.43 5.53
C MET A 50 -13.84 5.94 5.71
N CYS A 51 -12.81 6.53 5.10
CA CYS A 51 -12.45 7.93 5.24
C CYS A 51 -12.32 8.61 3.89
N PHE A 52 -13.09 9.66 3.69
CA PHE A 52 -13.03 10.55 2.56
C PHE A 52 -12.46 11.90 3.02
N PRO A 53 -11.13 12.10 2.91
CA PRO A 53 -10.51 13.38 3.26
C PRO A 53 -10.73 14.38 2.13
N ARG A 54 -11.19 15.57 2.50
CA ARG A 54 -11.27 16.74 1.63
C ARG A 54 -10.20 17.74 2.07
N LEU A 55 -9.25 18.01 1.18
CA LEU A 55 -8.19 18.99 1.41
C LEU A 55 -8.68 20.36 0.94
N VAL A 56 -8.76 21.31 1.86
CA VAL A 56 -9.08 22.71 1.56
C VAL A 56 -7.80 23.52 1.75
N PRO A 57 -7.17 24.02 0.68
CA PRO A 57 -5.95 24.82 0.80
C PRO A 57 -6.30 26.20 1.38
N LEU A 58 -5.66 26.55 2.48
CA LEU A 58 -5.57 27.91 3.00
C LEU A 58 -4.19 28.49 2.64
N ARG A 59 -4.04 29.81 2.79
CA ARG A 59 -2.84 30.56 2.37
C ARG A 59 -1.51 29.99 2.92
N SER A 60 -1.51 29.39 4.11
CA SER A 60 -0.30 28.81 4.74
C SER A 60 -0.52 27.43 5.36
N SER A 61 -1.72 26.85 5.25
CA SER A 61 -2.08 25.59 5.89
C SER A 61 -3.09 24.84 5.04
N VAL A 62 -3.20 23.53 5.24
CA VAL A 62 -4.20 22.70 4.58
C VAL A 62 -5.16 22.19 5.63
N LEU A 63 -6.44 22.55 5.51
CA LEU A 63 -7.48 21.97 6.35
C LEU A 63 -7.89 20.62 5.76
N VAL A 64 -7.76 19.57 6.56
CA VAL A 64 -8.22 18.23 6.21
C VAL A 64 -9.59 18.02 6.85
N MET A 65 -10.64 18.08 6.05
CA MET A 65 -11.99 17.72 6.50
C MET A 65 -12.24 16.26 6.19
N LEU A 66 -12.35 15.42 7.22
CA LEU A 66 -12.68 14.00 7.08
C LEU A 66 -14.20 13.85 6.99
N SER A 67 -14.66 13.06 6.04
CA SER A 67 -16.06 12.69 5.85
C SER A 67 -16.17 11.18 5.64
N GLY A 68 -17.26 10.54 6.03
CA GLY A 68 -17.49 9.11 5.77
C GLY A 68 -17.92 8.29 6.99
N PRO A 69 -18.03 6.95 6.83
CA PRO A 69 -18.50 6.04 7.87
C PRO A 69 -17.71 6.10 9.18
N VAL A 70 -16.45 6.54 9.13
CA VAL A 70 -15.61 6.66 10.33
C VAL A 70 -16.17 7.65 11.37
N LEU A 71 -16.96 8.64 10.94
CA LEU A 71 -17.60 9.60 11.86
C LEU A 71 -18.69 8.95 12.70
N TRP A 72 -19.31 7.87 12.23
CA TRP A 72 -20.33 7.15 13.01
C TRP A 72 -19.75 6.49 14.26
N LEU A 73 -18.45 6.23 14.26
CA LEU A 73 -17.73 5.68 15.41
C LEU A 73 -17.43 6.75 16.49
N ASN A 74 -17.74 8.03 16.25
CA ASN A 74 -17.54 9.18 17.17
C ASN A 74 -16.18 9.19 17.87
N THR A 75 -15.15 8.68 17.21
CA THR A 75 -13.81 8.53 17.78
C THR A 75 -12.81 9.26 16.88
N ASP A 76 -12.32 10.39 17.35
CA ASP A 76 -11.40 11.24 16.58
C ASP A 76 -10.08 10.53 16.26
N TRP A 77 -9.59 9.71 17.20
CA TRP A 77 -8.37 8.92 17.01
C TRP A 77 -8.49 7.95 15.82
N LEU A 78 -9.63 7.26 15.67
CA LEU A 78 -9.87 6.33 14.56
C LEU A 78 -9.88 7.07 13.21
N SER A 79 -10.49 8.26 13.16
CA SER A 79 -10.54 9.11 11.96
C SER A 79 -9.15 9.61 11.56
N TYR A 80 -8.34 9.99 12.54
CA TYR A 80 -6.97 10.43 12.30
C TYR A 80 -6.05 9.27 11.87
N SER A 81 -6.08 8.14 12.57
CA SER A 81 -5.26 6.96 12.25
C SER A 81 -5.56 6.39 10.87
N SER A 82 -6.84 6.29 10.50
CA SER A 82 -7.25 5.83 9.18
C SER A 82 -6.78 6.75 8.05
N TYR A 83 -6.81 8.08 8.26
CA TYR A 83 -6.23 9.04 7.34
C TYR A 83 -4.71 8.87 7.19
N MET A 84 -3.98 8.73 8.30
CA MET A 84 -2.53 8.48 8.27
C MET A 84 -2.19 7.20 7.52
N ILE A 85 -2.90 6.10 7.79
CA ILE A 85 -2.69 4.81 7.12
C ILE A 85 -2.96 4.92 5.61
N MET A 86 -3.99 5.67 5.22
CA MET A 86 -4.30 5.92 3.81
C MET A 86 -3.16 6.68 3.11
N MET A 87 -2.66 7.76 3.73
CA MET A 87 -1.55 8.54 3.19
C MET A 87 -0.25 7.74 3.12
N HIS A 88 0.05 6.96 4.17
CA HIS A 88 1.21 6.08 4.21
C HIS A 88 1.21 5.08 3.07
N GLY A 89 0.10 4.36 2.89
CA GLY A 89 0.05 3.36 1.84
C GLY A 89 0.09 3.96 0.44
N HIS A 90 -0.39 5.19 0.22
CA HIS A 90 -0.25 5.85 -1.08
C HIS A 90 1.21 6.20 -1.41
N ALA A 91 1.96 6.75 -0.45
CA ALA A 91 3.38 7.02 -0.62
C ALA A 91 4.19 5.73 -0.79
N HIS A 92 3.94 4.74 0.06
CA HIS A 92 4.62 3.45 0.04
C HIS A 92 4.33 2.66 -1.25
N TYR A 93 3.11 2.77 -1.80
CA TYR A 93 2.73 2.14 -3.06
C TYR A 93 3.62 2.60 -4.23
N SER A 94 3.84 3.91 -4.36
CA SER A 94 4.66 4.49 -5.43
C SER A 94 6.12 4.02 -5.38
N ILE A 95 6.66 3.80 -4.19
CA ILE A 95 8.00 3.27 -4.00
C ILE A 95 8.04 1.78 -4.34
N MET A 96 7.07 1.00 -3.85
CA MET A 96 7.00 -0.45 -4.09
C MET A 96 6.79 -0.80 -5.57
N ILE A 97 5.98 -0.03 -6.30
CA ILE A 97 5.79 -0.28 -7.73
C ILE A 97 7.10 -0.02 -8.50
N THR A 98 7.83 1.04 -8.14
CA THR A 98 9.15 1.34 -8.71
C THR A 98 10.13 0.21 -8.46
N VAL A 99 10.17 -0.32 -7.23
CA VAL A 99 11.02 -1.45 -6.86
C VAL A 99 10.63 -2.72 -7.61
N CYS A 100 9.33 -2.97 -7.79
CA CYS A 100 8.86 -4.10 -8.59
C CYS A 100 9.31 -4.00 -10.05
N PHE A 101 9.28 -2.80 -10.65
CA PHE A 101 9.80 -2.56 -11.98
C PHE A 101 11.31 -2.76 -12.05
N SER A 102 12.06 -2.19 -11.11
CA SER A 102 13.52 -2.36 -11.03
C SER A 102 13.92 -3.82 -10.83
N TYR A 103 13.19 -4.58 -10.01
CA TYR A 103 13.39 -6.02 -9.82
C TYR A 103 13.20 -6.78 -11.13
N ARG A 104 12.13 -6.50 -11.89
CA ARG A 104 11.87 -7.12 -13.19
C ARG A 104 12.95 -6.79 -14.20
N TYR A 105 13.47 -5.57 -14.19
CA TYR A 105 14.60 -5.19 -15.04
C TYR A 105 15.88 -5.92 -14.64
N TYR A 106 16.14 -6.05 -13.33
CA TYR A 106 17.33 -6.72 -12.81
C TYR A 106 17.40 -8.19 -13.22
N ILE A 107 16.30 -8.96 -13.10
CA ILE A 107 16.28 -10.39 -13.45
C ILE A 107 16.49 -10.66 -14.95
N LEU A 108 16.35 -9.66 -15.82
CA LEU A 108 16.64 -9.79 -17.26
C LEU A 108 18.15 -9.72 -17.55
N LEU A 109 18.92 -9.06 -16.68
CA LEU A 109 20.35 -8.81 -16.84
C LEU A 109 21.21 -9.69 -15.91
N HIS A 110 20.63 -10.13 -14.79
CA HIS A 110 21.33 -10.81 -13.71
C HIS A 110 20.56 -12.06 -13.24
N PRO A 111 21.24 -13.05 -12.62
CA PRO A 111 20.58 -14.21 -12.04
C PRO A 111 19.55 -13.81 -10.98
N SER A 112 18.52 -14.65 -10.81
CA SER A 112 17.42 -14.37 -9.89
C SER A 112 17.91 -14.17 -8.46
N PRO A 113 17.57 -13.04 -7.80
CA PRO A 113 18.02 -12.77 -6.44
C PRO A 113 17.37 -13.71 -5.45
N THR A 114 18.04 -13.91 -4.32
CA THR A 114 17.59 -14.81 -3.27
C THR A 114 16.42 -14.19 -2.50
N VAL A 115 15.59 -15.03 -1.88
CA VAL A 115 14.47 -14.59 -1.02
C VAL A 115 14.97 -13.66 0.10
N LYS A 116 16.14 -13.96 0.69
CA LYS A 116 16.73 -13.15 1.77
C LYS A 116 17.03 -11.71 1.32
N GLU A 117 17.66 -11.54 0.16
CA GLU A 117 18.02 -10.23 -0.38
C GLU A 117 16.78 -9.40 -0.68
N THR A 118 15.74 -10.05 -1.20
CA THR A 118 14.47 -9.40 -1.52
C THR A 118 13.71 -8.99 -0.25
N THR A 119 13.75 -9.80 0.80
CA THR A 119 13.19 -9.45 2.11
C THR A 119 13.94 -8.28 2.74
N ILE A 120 15.28 -8.28 2.71
CA ILE A 120 16.10 -7.17 3.22
C ILE A 120 15.78 -5.88 2.47
N LEU A 121 15.67 -5.95 1.14
CA LEU A 121 15.27 -4.81 0.32
C LEU A 121 13.90 -4.27 0.73
N SER A 122 12.92 -5.16 0.94
CA SER A 122 11.58 -4.77 1.41
C SER A 122 11.61 -4.06 2.76
N PHE A 123 12.47 -4.49 3.69
CA PHE A 123 12.66 -3.80 4.98
C PHE A 123 13.34 -2.45 4.82
N LEU A 124 14.38 -2.36 3.98
CA LEU A 124 15.09 -1.11 3.67
C LEU A 124 14.16 -0.05 3.08
N ILE A 125 13.22 -0.46 2.22
CA ILE A 125 12.21 0.41 1.62
C ILE A 125 11.19 0.89 2.65
N TYR A 126 10.89 0.08 3.66
CA TYR A 126 9.93 0.42 4.71
C TYR A 126 10.44 1.55 5.62
N ILE A 127 11.76 1.67 5.80
CA ILE A 127 12.40 2.68 6.66
C ILE A 127 12.01 4.13 6.26
N PRO A 128 12.27 4.59 5.02
CA PRO A 128 11.95 5.97 4.64
C PRO A 128 10.45 6.27 4.72
N THR A 129 9.60 5.29 4.43
CA THR A 129 8.13 5.46 4.49
C THR A 129 7.58 5.57 5.91
N VAL A 130 8.29 5.04 6.91
CA VAL A 130 7.93 5.20 8.32
C VAL A 130 8.51 6.50 8.88
N ILE A 131 9.68 6.94 8.42
CA ILE A 131 10.32 8.19 8.91
C ILE A 131 9.60 9.45 8.40
N VAL A 132 9.06 9.41 7.18
CA VAL A 132 8.42 10.58 6.54
C VAL A 132 7.00 10.86 7.08
N ILE A 133 6.46 9.98 7.93
CA ILE A 133 5.07 10.03 8.44
C ILE A 133 5.06 10.20 9.95
#